data_AF-A0A4S8XJD4-F1
#
_entry.id   AF-A0A4S8XJD4-F1
#
_cell.length_a   1.000
_cell.length_b   1.000
_cell.length_c   1.000
_cell.angle_alpha   90.00
_cell.angle_beta   90.00
_cell.angle_gamma   90.00
#
_symmetry.space_group_name_H-M   'P 1'
#
loop_
_entity.id
_entity.type
_entity.pdbx_description
1 polymer ?
#
loop_
_entity_poly.entity_id
_entity_poly.type
_entity_poly.pdbx_seq_one_letter_code
_entity_poly.pdbx_strand_id
1 'polypeptide(L)'
;MTFEAATTQPTSAFLALPAELRNSIYTLVLTPPAHTRDSRRIASRGLCSDYILPPLDLSPALLRTCRQIHDEAASILYGANQFASHPSLLTALPYLVSPRRPITEGPGRFMIKRWYIHLRLDVDPRFNAEQLEQAFSGAEELEIEFFQPAYGYGDDSTLRLFEGIRGVGTARVTGGSGCDAKYARILEGMLMSPKGIVAKSCRQSSEEDERSENGNMTER
;
A
#
# COMPACT_ATOMS: atom_id res chain seq x y z
N MET A 1 -31.59 -37.55 -39.31
CA MET A 1 -30.53 -37.40 -38.29
C MET A 1 -29.43 -36.57 -38.90
N THR A 2 -29.49 -35.25 -38.76
CA THR A 2 -28.50 -34.30 -39.28
C THR A 2 -27.60 -33.87 -38.13
N PHE A 3 -26.31 -34.13 -38.28
CA PHE A 3 -25.26 -33.85 -37.29
C PHE A 3 -25.19 -32.35 -36.99
N GLU A 4 -25.19 -32.01 -35.69
CA GLU A 4 -24.87 -30.67 -35.18
C GLU A 4 -23.46 -30.28 -35.62
N ALA A 5 -23.37 -29.17 -36.34
CA ALA A 5 -22.10 -28.50 -36.58
C ALA A 5 -21.61 -27.93 -35.25
N ALA A 6 -20.58 -28.55 -34.69
CA ALA A 6 -19.81 -27.95 -33.60
C ALA A 6 -19.27 -26.60 -34.08
N THR A 7 -19.81 -25.51 -33.54
CA THR A 7 -19.31 -24.16 -33.75
C THR A 7 -17.92 -24.07 -33.13
N THR A 8 -16.87 -24.34 -33.93
CA THR A 8 -15.49 -24.01 -33.58
C THR A 8 -15.44 -22.52 -33.27
N GLN A 9 -15.31 -22.17 -31.99
CA GLN A 9 -15.02 -20.80 -31.60
C GLN A 9 -13.80 -20.35 -32.41
N PRO A 10 -13.87 -19.20 -33.12
CA PRO A 10 -12.69 -18.68 -33.78
C PRO A 10 -11.61 -18.50 -32.72
N THR A 11 -10.46 -19.16 -32.91
CA THR A 11 -9.28 -18.97 -32.08
C THR A 11 -9.00 -17.48 -32.02
N SER A 12 -9.18 -16.89 -30.84
CA SER A 12 -8.94 -15.46 -30.62
C SER A 12 -7.55 -15.10 -31.15
N ALA A 13 -7.47 -14.12 -32.07
CA ALA A 13 -6.19 -13.68 -32.64
C ALA A 13 -5.21 -13.24 -31.55
N PHE A 14 -5.71 -12.71 -30.44
CA PHE A 14 -4.91 -12.36 -29.28
C PHE A 14 -4.35 -13.60 -28.55
N LEU A 15 -5.13 -14.66 -28.41
CA LEU A 15 -4.69 -15.91 -27.76
C LEU A 15 -3.78 -16.75 -28.67
N ALA A 16 -3.74 -16.46 -29.97
CA ALA A 16 -2.77 -17.03 -30.90
C ALA A 16 -1.35 -16.46 -30.71
N LEU A 17 -1.20 -15.32 -30.03
CA LEU A 17 0.11 -14.75 -29.71
C LEU A 17 0.85 -15.62 -28.68
N PRO A 18 2.19 -15.71 -28.72
CA PRO A 18 2.99 -16.31 -27.65
C PRO A 18 2.71 -15.67 -26.29
N ALA A 19 2.85 -16.44 -25.22
CA ALA A 19 2.57 -16.00 -23.85
C ALA A 19 3.38 -14.74 -23.45
N GLU A 20 4.62 -14.60 -23.92
CA GLU A 20 5.47 -13.44 -23.65
C GLU A 20 4.89 -12.13 -24.23
N LEU A 21 4.33 -12.19 -25.44
CA LEU A 21 3.69 -11.03 -26.07
C LEU A 21 2.37 -10.69 -25.37
N ARG A 22 1.62 -11.72 -24.95
CA ARG A 22 0.41 -11.50 -24.14
C ARG A 22 0.73 -10.83 -22.82
N ASN A 23 1.75 -11.29 -22.10
CA ASN A 23 2.23 -10.69 -20.85
C ASN A 23 2.69 -9.24 -21.04
N SER A 24 3.36 -8.94 -22.15
CA SER A 24 3.76 -7.58 -22.50
C SER A 24 2.53 -6.67 -22.69
N ILE A 25 1.52 -7.15 -23.42
CA ILE A 25 0.26 -6.42 -23.62
C ILE A 25 -0.49 -6.24 -22.30
N TYR A 26 -0.59 -7.28 -21.48
CA TYR A 26 -1.20 -7.19 -20.15
C TYR A 26 -0.50 -6.15 -19.29
N THR A 27 0.84 -6.13 -19.29
CA THR A 27 1.62 -5.16 -18.52
C THR A 27 1.30 -3.73 -18.94
N LEU A 28 1.22 -3.46 -20.26
CA LEU A 28 0.89 -2.13 -20.79
C LEU A 28 -0.52 -1.67 -20.41
N VAL A 29 -1.48 -2.59 -20.36
CA VAL A 29 -2.91 -2.26 -20.18
C VAL A 29 -3.35 -2.33 -18.71
N LEU A 30 -2.62 -3.07 -17.88
CA LEU A 30 -2.95 -3.34 -16.48
C LEU A 30 -1.95 -2.72 -15.50
N THR A 31 -0.91 -2.02 -15.97
CA THR A 31 -0.01 -1.24 -15.10
C THR A 31 -0.25 0.23 -15.38
N PRO A 32 -0.71 1.02 -14.39
CA PRO A 32 -1.06 2.39 -14.63
C PRO A 32 0.22 3.24 -14.77
N PRO A 33 0.14 4.36 -15.50
CA PRO A 33 1.27 5.26 -15.70
C PRO A 33 1.73 5.92 -14.39
N ALA A 34 2.98 6.39 -14.35
CA ALA A 34 3.63 6.92 -13.14
C ALA A 34 2.82 8.01 -12.40
N HIS A 35 2.10 8.87 -13.13
CA HIS A 35 1.28 9.94 -12.54
C HIS A 35 0.11 9.42 -11.69
N THR A 36 -0.24 8.14 -11.80
CA THR A 36 -1.32 7.52 -10.99
C THR A 36 -1.01 7.57 -9.50
N ARG A 37 0.27 7.50 -9.13
CA ARG A 37 0.70 7.66 -7.74
C ARG A 37 0.41 9.05 -7.21
N ASP A 38 0.64 10.08 -8.03
CA ASP A 38 0.36 11.46 -7.66
C ASP A 38 -1.15 11.71 -7.59
N SER A 39 -1.92 11.20 -8.55
CA SER A 39 -3.38 11.26 -8.53
C SER A 39 -3.96 10.59 -7.28
N ARG A 40 -3.44 9.42 -6.88
CA ARG A 40 -3.83 8.75 -5.64
C ARG A 40 -3.53 9.61 -4.42
N ARG A 41 -2.36 10.23 -4.34
CA ARG A 41 -1.98 11.11 -3.22
C ARG A 41 -2.91 12.31 -3.11
N ILE A 42 -3.24 12.95 -4.24
CA ILE A 42 -4.19 14.05 -4.31
C ILE A 42 -5.58 13.60 -3.81
N ALA A 43 -6.04 12.43 -4.27
CA ALA A 43 -7.34 11.86 -3.89
C ALA A 43 -7.39 11.48 -2.40
N SER A 44 -6.36 10.79 -1.90
CA SER A 44 -6.30 10.33 -0.51
C SER A 44 -6.23 11.48 0.50
N ARG A 45 -5.58 12.58 0.11
CA ARG A 45 -5.49 13.81 0.91
C ARG A 45 -6.76 14.68 0.81
N GLY A 46 -7.69 14.36 -0.09
CA GLY A 46 -8.88 15.18 -0.33
C GLY A 46 -8.57 16.56 -0.93
N LEU A 47 -7.44 16.71 -1.62
CA LEU A 47 -7.01 18.00 -2.21
C LEU A 47 -7.79 18.34 -3.47
N CYS A 48 -8.36 17.34 -4.14
CA CYS A 48 -9.15 17.52 -5.33
C CYS A 48 -10.30 16.51 -5.38
N SER A 49 -11.33 16.85 -6.15
CA SER A 49 -12.44 15.93 -6.39
C SER A 49 -12.06 14.89 -7.45
N ASP A 50 -12.63 13.68 -7.31
CA ASP A 50 -12.38 12.54 -8.21
C ASP A 50 -12.64 12.86 -9.69
N TYR A 51 -13.57 13.78 -9.98
CA TYR A 51 -13.93 14.14 -11.37
C TYR A 51 -12.89 15.04 -12.07
N ILE A 52 -11.94 15.62 -11.32
CA ILE A 52 -10.85 16.43 -11.86
C ILE A 52 -9.58 15.60 -12.08
N LEU A 53 -9.50 14.39 -11.50
CA LEU A 53 -8.34 13.54 -11.63
C LEU A 53 -8.17 13.09 -13.09
N PRO A 54 -6.93 12.99 -13.59
CA PRO A 54 -6.66 12.42 -14.90
C PRO A 54 -7.32 11.05 -15.07
N PRO A 55 -7.88 10.73 -16.25
CA PRO A 55 -8.40 9.41 -16.53
C PRO A 55 -7.34 8.34 -16.24
N LEU A 56 -7.75 7.31 -15.52
CA LEU A 56 -6.90 6.16 -15.28
C LEU A 56 -6.84 5.35 -16.59
N ASP A 57 -5.70 5.38 -17.27
CA ASP A 57 -5.46 4.58 -18.47
C ASP A 57 -5.19 3.11 -18.10
N LEU A 58 -6.23 2.45 -17.61
CA LEU A 58 -6.21 1.08 -17.13
C LEU A 58 -7.48 0.36 -17.59
N SER A 59 -7.33 -0.84 -18.15
CA SER A 59 -8.48 -1.63 -18.63
C SER A 59 -8.65 -2.95 -17.86
N PRO A 60 -9.07 -2.92 -16.57
CA PRO A 60 -9.30 -4.14 -15.79
C PRO A 60 -10.50 -4.96 -16.33
N ALA A 61 -11.35 -4.37 -17.17
CA ALA A 61 -12.42 -5.09 -17.86
C ALA A 61 -11.91 -6.27 -18.70
N LEU A 62 -10.63 -6.23 -19.11
CA LEU A 62 -9.97 -7.32 -19.83
C LEU A 62 -10.05 -8.66 -19.07
N LEU A 63 -9.93 -8.63 -17.74
CA LEU A 63 -9.99 -9.84 -16.91
C LEU A 63 -11.36 -10.51 -16.91
N ARG A 64 -12.40 -9.82 -17.37
CA ARG A 64 -13.77 -10.37 -17.46
C ARG A 64 -14.08 -11.05 -18.78
N THR A 65 -13.14 -11.04 -19.73
CA THR A 65 -13.38 -11.54 -21.10
C THR A 65 -13.42 -13.06 -21.17
N CYS A 66 -12.40 -13.75 -20.63
CA CYS A 66 -12.35 -15.21 -20.55
C CYS A 66 -11.45 -15.69 -19.40
N ARG A 67 -11.58 -16.98 -19.03
CA ARG A 67 -10.81 -17.61 -17.93
C ARG A 67 -9.30 -17.57 -18.16
N GLN A 68 -8.85 -17.86 -19.39
CA GLN A 68 -7.42 -17.85 -19.70
C GLN A 68 -6.80 -16.46 -19.48
N ILE A 69 -7.45 -15.41 -19.99
CA ILE A 69 -6.98 -14.02 -19.81
C ILE A 69 -7.02 -13.64 -18.33
N HIS A 70 -8.06 -14.04 -17.61
CA HIS A 70 -8.15 -13.81 -16.17
C HIS A 70 -6.95 -14.42 -15.43
N ASP A 71 -6.66 -15.70 -15.68
CA ASP A 71 -5.63 -16.44 -14.93
C ASP A 71 -4.20 -15.96 -15.25
N GLU A 72 -3.94 -15.59 -16.52
CA GLU A 72 -2.66 -15.02 -16.92
C GLU A 72 -2.47 -13.59 -16.38
N ALA A 73 -3.50 -12.75 -16.46
CA ALA A 73 -3.36 -11.31 -16.25
C ALA A 73 -3.70 -10.82 -14.82
N ALA A 74 -4.43 -11.60 -14.02
CA ALA A 74 -4.77 -11.23 -12.63
C ALA A 74 -3.53 -10.96 -11.78
N SER A 75 -2.50 -11.80 -11.91
CA SER A 75 -1.25 -11.64 -11.18
C SER A 75 -0.54 -10.32 -11.53
N ILE A 76 -0.66 -9.85 -12.77
CA ILE A 76 -0.07 -8.59 -13.24
C ILE A 76 -0.82 -7.41 -12.62
N LEU A 77 -2.16 -7.39 -12.74
CA LEU A 77 -2.98 -6.29 -12.19
C LEU A 77 -2.83 -6.16 -10.67
N TYR A 78 -2.90 -7.26 -9.93
CA TYR A 78 -2.91 -7.20 -8.46
C TYR A 78 -1.51 -7.27 -7.84
N GLY A 79 -0.55 -7.93 -8.51
CA GLY A 79 0.80 -8.12 -7.97
C GLY A 79 1.78 -7.02 -8.32
N ALA A 80 1.73 -6.46 -9.54
CA ALA A 80 2.66 -5.43 -9.97
C ALA A 80 2.27 -4.03 -9.47
N ASN A 81 0.97 -3.80 -9.26
CA ASN A 81 0.47 -2.50 -8.86
C ASN A 81 0.44 -2.32 -7.35
N GLN A 82 0.77 -1.11 -6.92
CA GLN A 82 0.56 -0.68 -5.54
C GLN A 82 -0.90 -0.28 -5.35
N PHE A 83 -1.55 -0.73 -4.29
CA PHE A 83 -2.91 -0.36 -3.91
C PHE A 83 -2.91 0.43 -2.60
N ALA A 84 -3.85 1.37 -2.50
CA ALA A 84 -4.07 2.11 -1.27
C ALA A 84 -4.98 1.33 -0.31
N SER A 85 -4.67 1.40 0.98
CA SER A 85 -5.54 0.87 2.04
C SER A 85 -6.64 1.87 2.40
N HIS A 86 -7.81 1.37 2.80
CA HIS A 86 -8.85 2.21 3.37
C HIS A 86 -8.43 2.74 4.75
N PRO A 87 -8.62 4.04 5.07
CA PRO A 87 -8.13 4.64 6.31
C PRO A 87 -8.69 4.01 7.60
N SER A 88 -9.83 3.32 7.53
CA SER A 88 -10.43 2.63 8.70
C SER A 88 -10.50 1.11 8.56
N LEU A 89 -10.42 0.58 7.34
CA LEU A 89 -10.68 -0.84 7.06
C LEU A 89 -9.46 -1.55 6.48
N LEU A 90 -8.32 -0.85 6.43
CA LEU A 90 -7.02 -1.38 6.01
C LEU A 90 -7.11 -2.10 4.66
N THR A 91 -6.82 -3.40 4.63
CA THR A 91 -6.78 -4.25 3.43
C THR A 91 -8.14 -4.80 3.01
N ALA A 92 -9.22 -4.54 3.76
CA ALA A 92 -10.54 -5.06 3.43
C ALA A 92 -11.15 -4.38 2.18
N LEU A 93 -10.91 -3.07 2.02
CA LEU A 93 -11.38 -2.25 0.89
C LEU A 93 -10.21 -1.53 0.20
N PRO A 94 -9.35 -2.26 -0.53
CA PRO A 94 -8.26 -1.65 -1.27
C PRO A 94 -8.78 -0.85 -2.45
N TYR A 95 -8.07 0.20 -2.82
CA TYR A 95 -8.39 1.01 -4.00
C TYR A 95 -7.12 1.43 -4.74
N LEU A 96 -7.22 1.69 -6.05
CA LEU A 96 -6.04 2.07 -6.83
C LEU A 96 -5.76 3.57 -6.82
N VAL A 97 -6.81 4.40 -6.87
CA VAL A 97 -6.69 5.87 -6.95
C VAL A 97 -7.61 6.55 -5.93
N SER A 98 -8.92 6.36 -6.05
CA SER A 98 -9.90 6.99 -5.16
C SER A 98 -10.50 5.99 -4.16
N PRO A 99 -10.64 6.36 -2.88
CA PRO A 99 -11.29 5.54 -1.87
C PRO A 99 -12.79 5.32 -2.15
N ARG A 100 -13.41 6.11 -3.06
CA ARG A 100 -14.81 5.94 -3.46
C ARG A 100 -15.05 4.75 -4.39
N ARG A 101 -13.98 4.20 -4.98
CA ARG A 101 -14.05 3.04 -5.88
C ARG A 101 -13.17 1.91 -5.35
N PRO A 102 -13.50 1.34 -4.17
CA PRO A 102 -12.77 0.22 -3.63
C PRO A 102 -13.06 -1.05 -4.42
N ILE A 103 -12.12 -1.98 -4.38
CA ILE A 103 -12.31 -3.35 -4.84
C ILE A 103 -13.06 -4.09 -3.74
N THR A 104 -14.34 -4.36 -3.97
CA THR A 104 -15.22 -5.03 -3.00
C THR A 104 -15.19 -6.55 -3.13
N GLU A 105 -14.97 -7.07 -4.34
CA GLU A 105 -15.14 -8.48 -4.68
C GLU A 105 -13.94 -9.04 -5.45
N GLY A 106 -13.81 -10.37 -5.40
CA GLY A 106 -12.88 -11.13 -6.22
C GLY A 106 -11.65 -11.66 -5.45
N PRO A 107 -11.12 -12.83 -5.85
CA PRO A 107 -9.94 -13.44 -5.22
C PRO A 107 -8.67 -12.61 -5.45
N GLY A 108 -8.68 -11.72 -6.44
CA GLY A 108 -7.55 -10.84 -6.76
C GLY A 108 -7.08 -9.96 -5.59
N ARG A 109 -7.97 -9.65 -4.63
CA ARG A 109 -7.59 -8.91 -3.42
C ARG A 109 -6.44 -9.59 -2.64
N PHE A 110 -6.41 -10.91 -2.59
CA PHE A 110 -5.37 -11.67 -1.88
C PHE A 110 -4.03 -11.68 -2.63
N MET A 111 -4.02 -11.30 -3.91
CA MET A 111 -2.81 -11.18 -4.72
C MET A 111 -2.12 -9.82 -4.52
N ILE A 112 -2.76 -8.87 -3.83
CA ILE A 112 -2.20 -7.54 -3.58
C ILE A 112 -1.08 -7.63 -2.55
N LYS A 113 0.14 -7.31 -2.98
CA LYS A 113 1.34 -7.35 -2.14
C LYS A 113 1.96 -5.98 -1.87
N ARG A 114 1.59 -4.97 -2.67
CA ARG A 114 2.17 -3.63 -2.65
C ARG A 114 1.13 -2.66 -2.13
N TRP A 115 1.43 -1.99 -1.02
CA TRP A 115 0.49 -1.19 -0.27
C TRP A 115 0.94 0.25 -0.12
N TYR A 116 -0.03 1.16 -0.14
CA TYR A 116 0.11 2.58 0.18
C TYR A 116 -0.91 2.94 1.28
N ILE A 117 -0.46 3.63 2.31
CA ILE A 117 -1.29 4.05 3.43
C ILE A 117 -1.16 5.55 3.56
N HIS A 118 -2.30 6.25 3.50
CA HIS A 118 -2.36 7.66 3.88
C HIS A 118 -2.90 7.77 5.30
N LEU A 119 -2.11 8.37 6.18
CA LEU A 119 -2.40 8.50 7.60
C LEU A 119 -2.51 9.96 8.00
N ARG A 120 -3.59 10.30 8.69
CA ARG A 120 -3.75 11.60 9.35
C ARG A 120 -3.42 11.43 10.82
N LEU A 121 -2.40 12.14 11.31
CA LEU A 121 -1.99 12.07 12.72
C LEU A 121 -2.94 12.84 13.64
N ASP A 122 -3.80 13.69 13.08
CA ASP A 122 -4.80 14.47 13.80
C ASP A 122 -6.15 13.75 13.99
N VAL A 123 -6.27 12.52 13.47
CA VAL A 123 -7.52 11.76 13.49
C VAL A 123 -7.27 10.41 14.17
N ASP A 124 -8.11 10.09 15.14
CA ASP A 124 -8.04 8.79 15.82
C ASP A 124 -8.15 7.64 14.82
N PRO A 125 -7.16 6.73 14.78
CA PRO A 125 -7.22 5.56 13.93
C PRO A 125 -8.38 4.68 14.36
N ARG A 126 -9.22 4.25 13.42
CA ARG A 126 -10.30 3.29 13.67
C ARG A 126 -9.82 1.83 13.60
N PHE A 127 -8.53 1.61 13.84
CA PHE A 127 -7.88 0.32 13.80
C PHE A 127 -6.89 0.20 14.95
N ASN A 128 -6.54 -1.04 15.31
CA ASN A 128 -5.55 -1.34 16.35
C ASN A 128 -4.25 -1.91 15.76
N ALA A 129 -3.23 -2.06 16.62
CA ALA A 129 -1.92 -2.58 16.21
C ALA A 129 -1.98 -4.03 15.69
N GLU A 130 -2.84 -4.87 16.30
CA GLU A 130 -3.01 -6.27 15.88
C GLU A 130 -3.60 -6.39 14.47
N GLN A 131 -4.59 -5.55 14.15
CA GLN A 131 -5.20 -5.47 12.81
C GLN A 131 -4.19 -5.01 11.77
N LEU A 132 -3.32 -4.04 12.11
CA LEU A 132 -2.24 -3.60 11.24
C LEU A 132 -1.22 -4.72 10.98
N GLU A 133 -0.81 -5.42 12.04
CA GLU A 133 0.11 -6.55 11.94
C GLU A 133 -0.48 -7.63 11.04
N GLN A 134 -1.73 -8.02 11.25
CA GLN A 134 -2.42 -9.01 10.43
C GLN A 134 -2.56 -8.56 8.96
N ALA A 135 -2.79 -7.27 8.74
CA ALA A 135 -3.06 -6.72 7.42
C ALA A 135 -1.80 -6.62 6.54
N PHE A 136 -0.66 -6.20 7.10
CA PHE A 136 0.51 -5.80 6.31
C PHE A 136 1.77 -6.65 6.52
N SER A 137 1.77 -7.56 7.50
CA SER A 137 2.96 -8.38 7.75
C SER A 137 3.23 -9.37 6.62
N GLY A 138 4.39 -9.25 5.96
CA GLY A 138 4.72 -10.03 4.76
C GLY A 138 4.37 -9.35 3.44
N ALA A 139 3.98 -8.07 3.45
CA ALA A 139 3.82 -7.28 2.23
C ALA A 139 5.15 -7.16 1.47
N GLU A 140 5.10 -7.11 0.14
CA GLU A 140 6.29 -6.92 -0.69
C GLU A 140 6.77 -5.46 -0.63
N GLU A 141 5.82 -4.53 -0.66
CA GLU A 141 6.08 -3.09 -0.58
C GLU A 141 5.05 -2.45 0.34
N LEU A 142 5.49 -1.62 1.29
CA LEU A 142 4.63 -0.85 2.18
C LEU A 142 5.10 0.60 2.22
N GLU A 143 4.29 1.50 1.67
CA GLU A 143 4.50 2.93 1.77
C GLU A 143 3.51 3.55 2.76
N ILE A 144 4.02 4.19 3.79
CA ILE A 144 3.25 4.92 4.78
C ILE A 144 3.50 6.41 4.55
N GLU A 145 2.44 7.13 4.23
CA GLU A 145 2.45 8.57 4.06
C GLU A 145 1.63 9.23 5.18
N PHE A 146 2.30 9.91 6.10
CA PHE A 146 1.63 10.61 7.20
C PHE A 146 1.49 12.11 6.93
N PHE A 147 0.38 12.67 7.39
CA PHE A 147 0.05 14.09 7.29
C PHE A 147 -0.36 14.63 8.65
N GLN A 148 0.04 15.87 8.91
CA GLN A 148 -0.45 16.66 10.03
C GLN A 148 -0.87 18.04 9.54
N PRO A 149 -1.92 18.64 10.13
CA PRO A 149 -2.47 19.91 9.68
C PRO A 149 -1.59 21.11 10.02
N ALA A 150 -0.77 21.02 11.06
CA ALA A 150 0.11 22.10 11.52
C ALA A 150 1.40 21.55 12.14
N TYR A 151 2.47 22.33 12.12
CA TYR A 151 3.74 21.99 12.76
C TYR A 151 3.57 21.83 14.29
N GLY A 152 4.17 20.78 14.86
CA GLY A 152 4.06 20.48 16.29
C GLY A 152 2.67 20.02 16.74
N TYR A 153 1.77 19.71 15.80
CA TYR A 153 0.43 19.23 16.09
C TYR A 153 0.32 17.73 15.82
N GLY A 154 0.04 16.95 16.86
CA GLY A 154 -0.09 15.49 16.80
C GLY A 154 1.01 14.79 17.58
N ASP A 155 0.71 13.58 18.04
CA ASP A 155 1.64 12.69 18.69
C ASP A 155 2.03 11.54 17.76
N ASP A 156 3.20 10.95 18.00
CA ASP A 156 3.64 9.75 17.25
C ASP A 156 2.84 8.49 17.66
N SER A 157 1.76 8.63 18.44
CA SER A 157 0.97 7.51 18.97
C SER A 157 0.42 6.62 17.87
N THR A 158 -0.08 7.24 16.80
CA THR A 158 -0.68 6.52 15.68
C THR A 158 0.38 5.78 14.87
N LEU A 159 1.58 6.37 14.71
CA LEU A 159 2.69 5.70 14.02
C LEU A 159 3.23 4.52 14.84
N ARG A 160 3.16 4.57 16.19
CA ARG A 160 3.55 3.45 17.05
C ARG A 160 2.72 2.20 16.82
N LEU A 161 1.47 2.34 16.35
CA LEU A 161 0.63 1.18 16.01
C LEU A 161 1.24 0.32 14.89
N PHE A 162 2.12 0.90 14.07
CA PHE A 162 2.82 0.20 12.99
C PHE A 162 4.09 -0.53 13.46
N GLU A 163 4.55 -0.30 14.70
CA GLU A 163 5.75 -0.95 15.25
C GLU A 163 5.63 -2.47 15.31
N GLY A 164 4.42 -3.05 15.24
CA GLY A 164 4.22 -4.51 15.25
C GLY A 164 4.41 -5.20 13.88
N ILE A 165 4.32 -4.47 12.78
CA ILE A 165 4.37 -5.06 11.42
C ILE A 165 5.78 -5.56 11.11
N ARG A 166 5.90 -6.79 10.59
CA ARG A 166 7.19 -7.42 10.27
C ARG A 166 7.18 -8.13 8.92
N GLY A 167 8.37 -8.34 8.38
CA GLY A 167 8.61 -9.11 7.15
C GLY A 167 8.20 -8.39 5.88
N VAL A 168 8.17 -7.06 5.89
CA VAL A 168 7.93 -6.27 4.68
C VAL A 168 9.18 -6.28 3.80
N GLY A 169 9.04 -6.52 2.50
CA GLY A 169 10.18 -6.52 1.57
C GLY A 169 10.83 -5.13 1.44
N THR A 170 10.04 -4.12 1.10
CA THR A 170 10.46 -2.72 1.00
C THR A 170 9.51 -1.82 1.78
N ALA A 171 10.01 -1.13 2.82
CA ALA A 171 9.24 -0.17 3.58
C ALA A 171 9.69 1.27 3.28
N ARG A 172 8.73 2.19 3.17
CA ARG A 172 8.99 3.62 3.06
C ARG A 172 8.02 4.39 3.95
N VAL A 173 8.54 5.20 4.86
CA VAL A 173 7.77 6.04 5.76
C VAL A 173 8.10 7.49 5.45
N THR A 174 7.13 8.21 4.88
CA THR A 174 7.29 9.60 4.42
C THR A 174 6.14 10.46 4.94
N GLY A 175 6.34 11.77 5.07
CA GLY A 175 5.26 12.63 5.53
C GLY A 175 5.66 14.08 5.72
N GLY A 176 4.71 14.86 6.23
CA GLY A 176 4.86 16.30 6.49
C GLY A 176 5.85 16.62 7.64
N SER A 177 6.18 17.90 7.79
CA SER A 177 7.07 18.41 8.83
C SER A 177 6.40 18.26 10.21
N GLY A 178 6.71 17.17 10.92
CA GLY A 178 6.01 16.80 12.16
C GLY A 178 6.61 15.64 12.95
N CYS A 179 6.76 14.49 12.31
CA CYS A 179 7.45 13.35 12.89
C CYS A 179 8.97 13.56 12.78
N ASP A 180 9.73 13.14 13.80
CA ASP A 180 11.18 13.06 13.70
C ASP A 180 11.57 12.15 12.53
N ALA A 181 12.35 12.67 11.60
CA ALA A 181 12.87 11.91 10.47
C ALA A 181 13.62 10.66 10.94
N LYS A 182 14.26 10.72 12.12
CA LYS A 182 14.93 9.56 12.74
C LYS A 182 13.93 8.45 13.09
N TYR A 183 12.80 8.79 13.68
CA TYR A 183 11.78 7.79 14.03
C TYR A 183 11.20 7.12 12.80
N ALA A 184 10.92 7.88 11.72
CA ALA A 184 10.47 7.32 10.46
C ALA A 184 11.47 6.28 9.89
N ARG A 185 12.79 6.58 9.94
CA ARG A 185 13.84 5.65 9.50
C ARG A 185 13.93 4.40 10.38
N ILE A 186 13.76 4.56 11.69
CA ILE A 186 13.76 3.43 12.62
C ILE A 186 12.54 2.55 12.34
N LEU A 187 11.37 3.14 12.11
CA LEU A 187 10.16 2.42 11.75
C LEU A 187 10.32 1.66 10.43
N GLU A 188 10.93 2.26 9.38
CA GLU A 188 11.27 1.55 8.14
C GLU A 188 12.09 0.28 8.41
N GLY A 189 13.12 0.37 9.26
CA GLY A 189 13.94 -0.78 9.65
C GLY A 189 13.16 -1.84 10.44
N MET A 190 12.25 -1.42 11.33
CA MET A 190 11.38 -2.34 12.07
C MET A 190 10.44 -3.10 11.13
N LEU A 191 9.84 -2.41 10.15
CA LEU A 191 8.92 -3.03 9.18
C LEU A 191 9.61 -4.10 8.31
N MET A 192 10.86 -3.84 7.92
CA MET A 192 11.67 -4.75 7.10
C MET A 192 12.31 -5.89 7.89
N SER A 193 12.26 -5.83 9.23
CA SER A 193 12.80 -6.88 10.09
C SER A 193 11.99 -8.19 9.95
N PRO A 194 12.64 -9.37 10.03
CA PRO A 194 11.95 -10.64 9.86
C PRO A 194 10.94 -10.91 10.98
N LYS A 195 9.93 -11.74 10.67
CA LYS A 195 8.90 -12.15 11.64
C LYS A 195 9.55 -12.92 12.79
N GLY A 196 9.28 -12.52 14.04
CA GLY A 196 9.79 -13.17 15.26
C GLY A 196 10.87 -12.40 16.03
N ILE A 197 11.39 -11.28 15.49
CA ILE A 197 12.28 -10.39 16.25
C ILE A 197 11.45 -9.27 16.89
N VAL A 198 11.35 -9.30 18.22
CA VAL A 198 10.78 -8.20 19.00
C VAL A 198 11.77 -7.04 18.97
N ALA A 199 11.55 -6.08 18.08
CA ALA A 199 12.32 -4.84 18.08
C ALA A 199 12.09 -4.12 19.42
N LYS A 200 13.18 -3.66 20.05
CA LYS A 200 13.08 -2.81 21.24
C LYS A 200 12.39 -1.51 20.84
N SER A 201 11.32 -1.13 21.54
CA SER A 201 10.61 0.13 21.33
C SER A 201 11.58 1.31 21.46
N CYS A 202 11.43 2.31 20.57
CA CYS A 202 12.39 3.40 20.32
C CYS A 202 12.57 4.41 21.49
N ARG A 203 12.11 4.13 22.71
CA ARG A 203 12.14 5.09 23.82
C ARG A 203 13.33 4.99 24.78
N GLN A 204 14.17 3.97 24.70
CA GLN A 204 15.21 3.79 25.73
C GLN A 204 16.52 4.59 25.52
N SER A 205 16.63 5.43 24.48
CA SER A 205 17.87 6.17 24.21
C SER A 205 17.84 7.67 24.55
N SER A 206 16.73 8.22 25.01
CA SER A 206 16.63 9.67 25.28
C SER A 206 16.74 10.04 26.77
N GLU A 207 16.60 9.07 27.69
CA GLU A 207 16.61 9.34 29.14
C GLU A 207 17.98 9.07 29.80
N GLU A 208 18.92 8.39 29.11
CA GLU A 208 20.26 8.11 29.66
C GLU A 208 21.28 9.22 29.39
N ASP A 209 21.06 10.07 28.38
CA ASP A 209 21.97 11.18 28.08
C ASP A 209 21.73 12.43 28.96
N GLU A 210 20.49 12.69 29.42
CA GLU A 210 20.22 13.84 30.32
C GLU A 210 20.61 13.59 31.80
N ARG A 211 20.85 12.33 32.19
CA ARG A 211 21.33 12.01 33.54
C ARG A 211 22.84 12.15 33.72
N SER A 212 23.60 12.27 32.63
CA SER A 212 25.06 12.41 32.70
C SER A 212 25.54 13.87 32.77
N GLU A 213 24.71 14.86 32.40
CA GLU A 213 25.11 16.28 32.42
C GLU A 213 24.72 17.04 33.70
N ASN A 214 23.80 16.54 34.52
CA ASN A 214 23.38 17.23 35.75
C ASN A 214 24.20 16.87 37.01
N GLY A 215 25.31 16.14 36.86
CA GLY A 215 26.13 15.66 37.97
C GLY A 215 27.29 16.57 38.42
N ASN A 216 27.48 17.75 37.82
CA ASN A 216 28.70 18.52 38.04
C ASN A 216 28.45 20.03 38.22
N MET A 217 27.69 20.41 39.26
CA MET A 217 27.66 21.81 39.72
C MET A 217 27.33 21.87 41.21
N THR A 218 28.18 21.29 42.05
CA THR A 218 28.22 21.64 43.48
C THR A 218 29.65 21.46 43.95
N GLU A 219 30.43 22.55 43.94
CA GLU A 219 31.52 22.85 44.88
C GLU A 219 32.31 24.06 44.38
N ARG A 220 32.01 25.25 44.94
CA ARG A 220 32.95 26.17 45.61
C ARG A 220 32.28 27.49 45.97
#